data_AF-A0A2T2YCQ2-F1
#
_entry.id   AF-A0A2T2YCQ2-F1
#
_cell.length_a   1.000
_cell.length_b   1.000
_cell.length_c   1.000
_cell.angle_alpha   90.00
_cell.angle_beta   90.00
_cell.angle_gamma   90.00
#
_symmetry.space_group_name_H-M   'P 1'
#
loop_
_entity.id
_entity.type
_entity.pdbx_description
1 polymer ?
#
loop_
_entity_poly.entity_id
_entity_poly.type
_entity_poly.pdbx_seq_one_letter_code
_entity_poly.pdbx_strand_id
1 'polypeptide(L)'
;MEIQYSSLAKPTGLDRFYYLLNGEEQIGYVEGHLNNYGELVPVVQIYSGYQRLGLGFEAFKKVFDELNELSPITKILGSWHKGREFAHCKDGMSSNLRIFLNCRSQHNSDSECALQTPTGKWAAKLGFNKCKVLSISSDEVNVEFFK
;
A
#
# COMPACT_ATOMS: atom_id res chain seq x y z
N MET A 1 -18.57 -7.30 7.83
CA MET A 1 -17.67 -7.01 8.96
C MET A 1 -17.40 -5.52 8.92
N GLU A 2 -17.54 -4.84 10.05
CA GLU A 2 -17.27 -3.40 10.14
C GLU A 2 -15.90 -3.22 10.78
N ILE A 3 -14.98 -2.55 10.09
CA ILE A 3 -13.62 -2.30 10.60
C ILE A 3 -13.68 -1.08 11.51
N GLN A 4 -13.16 -1.23 12.73
CA GLN A 4 -12.90 -0.10 13.61
C GLN A 4 -11.45 0.36 13.43
N TYR A 5 -11.24 1.67 13.44
CA TYR A 5 -9.91 2.28 13.28
C TYR A 5 -9.50 2.91 14.60
N SER A 6 -8.39 2.42 15.18
CA SER A 6 -7.81 2.98 16.40
C SER A 6 -6.52 3.74 16.05
N SER A 7 -6.48 5.03 16.39
CA SER A 7 -5.31 5.89 16.13
C SER A 7 -4.28 5.71 17.24
N LEU A 8 -3.01 5.45 16.88
CA LEU A 8 -1.92 5.35 17.85
C LEU A 8 -1.55 6.70 18.49
N ALA A 9 -1.76 7.78 17.76
CA ALA A 9 -1.48 9.15 18.19
C ALA A 9 -2.55 10.09 17.63
N LYS A 10 -2.61 11.33 18.14
CA LYS A 10 -3.37 12.37 17.44
C LYS A 10 -2.75 12.54 16.04
N PRO A 11 -3.56 12.58 14.96
CA PRO A 11 -3.04 12.89 13.64
C PRO A 11 -2.32 14.23 13.68
N THR A 12 -1.02 14.23 13.38
CA THR A 12 -0.22 15.45 13.29
C THR A 12 0.25 15.61 11.86
N GLY A 13 -0.13 16.71 11.22
CA GLY A 13 0.33 17.03 9.87
C GLY A 13 -0.12 16.02 8.80
N LEU A 14 0.85 15.60 7.99
CA LEU A 14 0.64 14.82 6.77
C LEU A 14 0.85 13.30 6.96
N ASP A 15 0.78 12.83 8.20
CA ASP A 15 0.88 11.40 8.53
C ASP A 15 -0.43 10.87 9.08
N ARG A 16 -0.76 9.62 8.74
CA ARG A 16 -1.88 8.85 9.32
C ARG A 16 -1.41 7.45 9.67
N PHE A 17 -1.79 6.98 10.84
CA PHE A 17 -1.56 5.62 11.30
C PHE A 17 -2.81 5.10 12.00
N TYR A 18 -3.25 3.91 11.62
CA TYR A 18 -4.36 3.23 12.28
C TYR A 18 -4.09 1.74 12.47
N TYR A 19 -4.44 1.23 13.65
CA TYR A 19 -4.77 -0.18 13.80
C TYR A 19 -6.17 -0.46 13.27
N LEU A 20 -6.31 -1.59 12.57
CA LEU A 20 -7.60 -2.12 12.15
C LEU A 20 -8.06 -3.14 13.18
N LEU A 21 -9.28 -2.97 13.69
CA LEU A 21 -9.86 -3.84 14.71
C LEU A 21 -11.16 -4.50 14.22
N ASN A 22 -11.38 -5.74 14.65
CA ASN A 22 -12.65 -6.46 14.59
C ASN A 22 -13.10 -6.74 16.04
N GLY A 23 -13.91 -5.85 16.61
CA GLY A 23 -14.12 -5.83 18.06
C GLY A 23 -12.82 -5.41 18.77
N GLU A 24 -12.33 -6.23 19.69
CA GLU A 24 -11.07 -5.98 20.41
C GLU A 24 -9.84 -6.59 19.69
N GLU A 25 -10.04 -7.43 18.69
CA GLU A 25 -8.96 -8.09 17.98
C GLU A 25 -8.33 -7.18 16.92
N GLN A 26 -7.01 -7.01 16.97
CA GLN A 26 -6.27 -6.33 15.91
C GLN A 26 -6.11 -7.27 14.69
N ILE A 27 -6.63 -6.82 13.55
CA ILE A 27 -6.66 -7.60 12.30
C ILE A 27 -5.69 -7.05 11.24
N GLY A 28 -5.03 -5.93 11.54
CA GLY A 28 -4.06 -5.29 10.64
C GLY A 28 -3.69 -3.87 11.07
N TYR A 29 -3.01 -3.17 10.19
CA TYR A 29 -2.72 -1.75 10.31
C TYR A 29 -2.59 -1.08 8.94
N VAL A 30 -2.72 0.24 8.92
CA VAL A 30 -2.47 1.09 7.76
C VAL A 30 -1.74 2.35 8.16
N GLU A 31 -0.81 2.76 7.32
CA GLU A 31 -0.04 3.99 7.44
C GLU A 31 -0.08 4.75 6.11
N GLY A 32 -0.01 6.07 6.20
CA GLY A 32 0.23 6.91 5.04
C GLY A 32 1.03 8.13 5.43
N HIS A 33 2.07 8.39 4.64
CA HIS A 33 2.93 9.54 4.76
C HIS A 33 2.78 10.37 3.48
N LEU A 34 2.22 11.57 3.61
CA LEU A 34 2.12 12.52 2.52
C LEU A 34 3.19 13.60 2.69
N ASN A 35 3.88 13.97 1.62
CA ASN A 35 4.80 15.10 1.65
C ASN A 35 4.17 16.36 1.03
N ASN A 36 4.88 17.49 1.16
CA ASN A 36 4.44 18.78 0.61
C ASN A 36 4.40 18.83 -0.93
N TYR A 37 4.88 17.79 -1.63
CA TYR A 37 4.84 17.67 -3.07
C TYR A 37 3.63 16.84 -3.57
N GLY A 38 2.77 16.37 -2.66
CA GLY A 38 1.61 15.57 -2.99
C GLY A 38 1.92 14.09 -3.24
N GLU A 39 3.04 13.59 -2.73
CA GLU A 39 3.47 12.20 -2.88
C GLU A 39 3.07 11.40 -1.63
N LEU A 40 2.17 10.43 -1.80
CA LEU A 40 1.73 9.53 -0.75
C LEU A 40 2.57 8.25 -0.74
N VAL A 41 3.16 7.90 0.40
CA VAL A 41 3.74 6.57 0.67
C VAL A 41 2.81 5.81 1.62
N PRO A 42 2.06 4.80 1.15
CA PRO A 42 1.17 4.02 1.98
C PRO A 42 1.77 2.65 2.38
N VAL A 43 1.53 2.25 3.62
CA VAL A 43 1.84 0.90 4.13
C VAL A 43 0.54 0.25 4.60
N VAL A 44 0.24 -0.96 4.13
CA VAL A 44 -0.97 -1.68 4.52
C VAL A 44 -0.62 -3.12 4.84
N GLN A 45 -0.97 -3.58 6.03
CA GLN A 45 -0.84 -4.98 6.42
C GLN A 45 -2.17 -5.49 6.97
N ILE A 46 -2.65 -6.60 6.40
CA ILE A 46 -3.82 -7.34 6.87
C ILE A 46 -3.36 -8.72 7.33
N TYR A 47 -3.73 -9.12 8.55
CA TYR A 47 -3.29 -10.37 9.15
C TYR A 47 -3.89 -11.60 8.48
N SER A 48 -3.15 -12.71 8.55
CA SER A 48 -3.54 -14.00 7.99
C SER A 48 -4.86 -14.45 8.62
N GLY A 49 -5.90 -14.66 7.81
CA GLY A 49 -7.28 -14.90 8.26
C GLY A 49 -8.25 -13.79 7.85
N TYR A 50 -7.77 -12.56 7.74
CA TYR A 50 -8.57 -11.38 7.34
C TYR A 50 -8.28 -10.89 5.92
N GLN A 51 -7.29 -11.51 5.25
CA GLN A 51 -6.94 -11.20 3.87
C GLN A 51 -8.04 -11.63 2.89
N ARG A 52 -8.07 -11.01 1.70
CA ARG A 52 -9.05 -11.24 0.62
C ARG A 52 -10.50 -10.87 0.95
N LEU A 53 -10.73 -10.14 2.05
CA LEU A 53 -12.04 -9.63 2.45
C LEU A 53 -12.28 -8.16 2.03
N GLY A 54 -11.43 -7.57 1.18
CA GLY A 54 -11.55 -6.17 0.75
C GLY A 54 -10.94 -5.13 1.69
N LEU A 55 -10.66 -5.50 2.95
CA LEU A 55 -10.19 -4.60 4.02
C LEU A 55 -8.94 -3.79 3.66
N GLY A 56 -8.01 -4.37 2.91
CA GLY A 56 -6.78 -3.67 2.52
C GLY A 56 -7.05 -2.44 1.65
N PHE A 57 -8.02 -2.52 0.74
CA PHE A 57 -8.42 -1.37 -0.06
C PHE A 57 -9.19 -0.34 0.75
N GLU A 58 -10.07 -0.78 1.65
CA GLU A 58 -10.83 0.13 2.53
C GLU A 58 -9.89 0.93 3.45
N ALA A 59 -8.91 0.27 4.05
CA ALA A 59 -7.88 0.91 4.87
C ALA A 59 -7.03 1.90 4.07
N PHE A 60 -6.55 1.48 2.90
CA PHE A 60 -5.80 2.31 1.97
C PHE A 60 -6.59 3.57 1.58
N LYS A 61 -7.86 3.40 1.21
CA LYS A 61 -8.75 4.49 0.78
C LYS A 61 -9.00 5.47 1.92
N LYS A 62 -9.22 4.99 3.16
CA LYS A 62 -9.40 5.87 4.32
C LYS A 62 -8.24 6.85 4.49
N VAL A 63 -7.01 6.33 4.50
CA VAL A 63 -5.81 7.16 4.65
C VAL A 63 -5.62 8.08 3.44
N PHE A 64 -5.88 7.58 2.24
CA PHE A 64 -5.84 8.41 1.03
C PHE A 64 -6.82 9.60 1.13
N ASP A 65 -8.08 9.35 1.47
CA ASP A 65 -9.11 10.40 1.52
C ASP A 65 -8.74 11.47 2.55
N GLU A 66 -8.39 11.06 3.78
CA GLU A 66 -8.05 12.00 4.86
C GLU A 66 -6.80 12.84 4.57
N LEU A 67 -5.80 12.27 3.90
CA LEU A 67 -4.60 13.00 3.53
C LEU A 67 -4.84 13.90 2.31
N ASN A 68 -5.65 13.45 1.35
CA ASN A 68 -6.00 14.20 0.17
C ASN A 68 -6.88 15.43 0.47
N GLU A 69 -7.63 15.41 1.58
CA GLU A 69 -8.32 16.59 2.13
C GLU A 69 -7.35 17.66 2.64
N LEU A 70 -6.17 17.27 3.13
CA LEU A 70 -5.15 18.21 3.63
C LEU A 70 -4.30 18.80 2.51
N SER A 71 -3.87 17.96 1.56
CA SER A 71 -3.08 18.37 0.42
C SER A 71 -3.34 17.44 -0.77
N PRO A 72 -3.58 17.97 -1.99
CA PRO A 72 -3.88 17.14 -3.14
C PRO A 72 -2.80 16.10 -3.43
N ILE A 73 -3.20 14.84 -3.46
CA ILE A 73 -2.31 13.73 -3.79
C ILE A 73 -2.17 13.65 -5.31
N THR A 74 -0.94 13.79 -5.80
CA THR A 74 -0.59 13.76 -7.23
C THR A 74 0.07 12.45 -7.62
N LYS A 75 0.71 11.77 -6.66
CA LYS A 75 1.37 10.47 -6.86
C LYS A 75 1.16 9.55 -5.66
N ILE A 76 1.14 8.24 -5.94
CA ILE A 76 1.23 7.19 -4.92
C ILE A 76 2.54 6.44 -5.15
N LEU A 77 3.39 6.37 -4.14
CA LEU A 77 4.69 5.72 -4.20
C LEU A 77 4.59 4.33 -3.59
N GLY A 78 5.14 3.33 -4.28
CA GLY A 78 5.33 1.98 -3.76
C GLY A 78 6.82 1.71 -3.57
N SER A 79 7.24 1.38 -2.35
CA SER A 79 8.56 0.81 -2.06
C SER A 79 8.37 -0.60 -1.51
N TRP A 80 8.58 -1.59 -2.37
CA TRP A 80 8.27 -2.99 -2.06
C TRP A 80 9.55 -3.76 -1.87
N HIS A 81 9.78 -4.27 -0.66
CA HIS A 81 11.06 -4.89 -0.33
C HIS A 81 10.92 -6.26 0.34
N LYS A 82 12.07 -6.95 0.43
CA LYS A 82 12.31 -8.17 1.19
C LYS A 82 12.98 -7.83 2.53
N GLY A 83 12.66 -8.59 3.57
CA GLY A 83 13.22 -8.43 4.91
C GLY A 83 12.50 -7.39 5.77
N ARG A 84 13.15 -6.97 6.86
CA ARG A 84 12.63 -6.00 7.86
C ARG A 84 11.20 -6.33 8.30
N GLU A 85 10.27 -5.41 8.06
CA GLU A 85 8.84 -5.48 8.39
C GLU A 85 8.09 -6.61 7.66
N PHE A 86 8.72 -7.30 6.70
CA PHE A 86 8.13 -8.44 6.01
C PHE A 86 8.79 -9.77 6.35
N ALA A 87 9.68 -9.83 7.35
CA ALA A 87 10.35 -11.08 7.75
C ALA A 87 9.35 -12.20 8.14
N HIS A 88 8.19 -11.84 8.69
CA HIS A 88 7.10 -12.78 9.03
C HIS A 88 6.19 -13.14 7.85
N CYS A 89 6.33 -12.48 6.71
CA CYS A 89 5.57 -12.78 5.50
C CYS A 89 6.18 -13.97 4.75
N LYS A 90 5.38 -14.65 3.90
CA LYS A 90 5.86 -15.78 3.10
C LYS A 90 7.09 -15.37 2.26
N ASP A 91 8.18 -16.10 2.42
CA ASP A 91 9.50 -15.88 1.80
C ASP A 91 10.20 -14.56 2.21
N GLY A 92 9.72 -13.92 3.28
CA GLY A 92 10.26 -12.67 3.82
C GLY A 92 9.94 -11.44 2.96
N MET A 93 8.97 -11.51 2.05
CA MET A 93 8.68 -10.47 1.07
C MET A 93 7.31 -9.83 1.27
N SER A 94 7.20 -8.54 0.94
CA SER A 94 5.89 -7.90 0.76
C SER A 94 5.08 -8.61 -0.34
N SER A 95 3.75 -8.62 -0.20
CA SER A 95 2.88 -9.21 -1.22
C SER A 95 3.02 -8.52 -2.58
N ASN A 96 3.27 -7.21 -2.59
CA ASN A 96 3.51 -6.44 -3.81
C ASN A 96 4.78 -6.92 -4.54
N LEU A 97 5.92 -7.03 -3.82
CA LEU A 97 7.19 -7.48 -4.41
C LEU A 97 7.05 -8.87 -5.05
N ARG A 98 6.46 -9.82 -4.31
CA ARG A 98 6.26 -11.19 -4.80
C ARG A 98 5.39 -11.23 -6.06
N ILE A 99 4.29 -10.48 -6.07
CA ILE A 99 3.37 -10.44 -7.23
C ILE A 99 4.07 -9.79 -8.43
N PHE A 100 4.81 -8.71 -8.21
CA PHE A 100 5.56 -8.03 -9.26
C PHE A 100 6.59 -8.96 -9.91
N LEU A 101 7.44 -9.61 -9.10
CA LEU A 101 8.49 -10.51 -9.60
C LEU A 101 7.92 -11.72 -10.33
N ASN A 102 6.82 -12.30 -9.83
CA ASN A 102 6.13 -13.41 -10.50
C ASN A 102 5.48 -12.98 -11.82
N CYS A 103 4.91 -11.78 -11.90
CA CYS A 103 4.38 -11.26 -13.16
C CYS A 103 5.51 -11.04 -14.18
N ARG A 104 6.65 -10.51 -13.72
CA ARG A 104 7.80 -10.21 -14.58
C ARG A 104 8.47 -11.47 -15.12
N SER A 105 8.52 -12.55 -14.32
CA SER A 105 9.04 -13.84 -14.78
C SER A 105 8.19 -14.49 -15.88
N GLN A 106 6.96 -14.00 -16.09
CA GLN A 106 6.08 -14.37 -17.20
C GLN A 106 6.23 -13.48 -18.43
N HIS A 107 7.29 -12.65 -18.50
CA HIS A 107 7.61 -11.75 -19.60
C HIS A 107 6.61 -10.61 -19.85
N ASN A 108 5.77 -10.29 -18.86
CA ASN A 108 4.94 -9.09 -18.91
C ASN A 108 5.78 -7.82 -18.70
N SER A 109 5.23 -6.67 -19.12
CA SER A 109 5.93 -5.38 -18.95
C SER A 109 5.98 -4.97 -17.48
N ASP A 110 7.02 -4.21 -17.09
CA ASP A 110 7.17 -3.73 -15.71
C ASP A 110 5.96 -2.88 -15.26
N SER A 111 5.35 -2.11 -16.17
CA SER A 111 4.15 -1.32 -15.86
C SER A 111 2.92 -2.19 -15.61
N GLU A 112 2.73 -3.21 -16.42
CA GLU A 112 1.66 -4.18 -16.21
C GLU A 112 1.83 -4.89 -14.87
N CYS A 113 3.05 -5.34 -14.54
CA CYS A 113 3.32 -6.00 -13.28
C CYS A 113 3.12 -5.09 -12.07
N ALA A 114 3.48 -3.81 -12.17
CA ALA A 114 3.19 -2.84 -11.13
C ALA A 114 1.68 -2.70 -10.87
N LEU A 115 0.87 -2.59 -11.93
CA LEU A 115 -0.58 -2.46 -11.83
C LEU A 115 -1.28 -3.75 -11.38
N GLN A 116 -0.63 -4.91 -11.48
CA GLN A 116 -1.17 -6.17 -10.96
C GLN A 116 -0.97 -6.36 -9.45
N THR A 117 -0.07 -5.60 -8.82
CA THR A 117 0.16 -5.63 -7.37
C THR A 117 -1.05 -5.10 -6.57
N PRO A 118 -1.22 -5.47 -5.30
CA PRO A 118 -2.22 -4.87 -4.42
C PRO A 118 -2.23 -3.34 -4.45
N THR A 119 -1.08 -2.69 -4.23
CA THR A 119 -0.97 -1.22 -4.26
C THR A 119 -1.33 -0.67 -5.64
N GLY A 120 -0.87 -1.28 -6.73
CA GLY A 120 -1.22 -0.85 -8.09
C GLY A 120 -2.72 -0.96 -8.39
N LYS A 121 -3.35 -2.07 -8.01
CA LYS A 121 -4.80 -2.26 -8.14
C LYS A 121 -5.60 -1.25 -7.32
N TRP A 122 -5.12 -0.90 -6.12
CA TRP A 122 -5.76 0.10 -5.27
C TRP A 122 -5.60 1.51 -5.83
N ALA A 123 -4.39 1.87 -6.30
CA ALA A 123 -4.11 3.14 -6.95
C ALA A 123 -4.99 3.33 -8.21
N ALA A 124 -5.11 2.31 -9.06
CA ALA A 124 -5.96 2.33 -10.25
C ALA A 124 -7.44 2.56 -9.90
N LYS A 125 -7.96 1.96 -8.83
CA LYS A 125 -9.33 2.21 -8.35
C LYS A 125 -9.59 3.67 -7.95
N LEU A 126 -8.54 4.43 -7.60
CA LEU A 126 -8.62 5.86 -7.30
C LEU A 126 -8.26 6.75 -8.51
N GLY A 127 -8.09 6.16 -9.69
CA GLY A 127 -7.79 6.87 -10.93
C GLY A 127 -6.30 7.04 -11.26
N PHE A 128 -5.39 6.49 -10.46
CA PHE A 128 -3.94 6.52 -10.71
C PHE A 128 -3.56 5.33 -11.60
N ASN A 129 -3.98 5.41 -12.87
CA ASN A 129 -3.94 4.28 -13.82
C ASN A 129 -2.62 4.15 -14.59
N LYS A 130 -1.68 5.08 -14.40
CA LYS A 130 -0.35 5.02 -15.01
C LYS A 130 0.69 4.76 -13.93
N CYS A 131 1.82 4.18 -14.32
CA CYS A 131 2.93 3.98 -13.41
C CYS A 131 4.28 4.15 -14.09
N LYS A 132 5.29 4.44 -13.28
CA LYS A 132 6.70 4.44 -13.66
C LYS A 132 7.47 3.63 -12.63
N VAL A 133 8.09 2.55 -13.06
CA VAL A 133 8.99 1.77 -12.20
C VAL A 133 10.35 2.47 -12.20
N LEU A 134 10.80 2.87 -11.02
CA LEU A 134 12.02 3.66 -10.80
C LEU A 134 13.26 2.78 -10.66
N SER A 135 13.11 1.67 -9.93
CA SER A 135 14.19 0.71 -9.71
C SER A 135 13.63 -0.69 -9.51
N ILE A 136 14.37 -1.70 -9.98
CA ILE A 136 14.00 -3.11 -9.84
C ILE A 136 15.25 -3.91 -9.45
N SER A 137 15.10 -4.71 -8.40
CA SER A 137 16.02 -5.79 -8.03
C SER A 137 15.22 -7.01 -7.57
N SER A 138 15.90 -8.08 -7.19
CA SER A 138 15.27 -9.25 -6.56
C SER A 138 14.72 -8.95 -5.16
N ASP A 139 15.24 -7.94 -4.49
CA ASP A 139 14.92 -7.63 -3.09
C ASP A 139 14.11 -6.35 -2.93
N GLU A 140 14.02 -5.52 -3.96
CA GLU A 140 13.37 -4.22 -3.89
C GLU A 140 12.83 -3.76 -5.25
N VAL A 141 11.62 -3.19 -5.24
CA VAL A 141 11.02 -2.48 -6.37
C VAL A 141 10.48 -1.15 -5.88
N ASN A 142 10.88 -0.07 -6.55
CA ASN A 142 10.32 1.27 -6.32
C ASN A 142 9.49 1.71 -7.54
N VAL A 143 8.29 2.22 -7.29
CA VAL A 143 7.33 2.59 -8.33
C VAL A 143 6.56 3.84 -7.95
N GLU A 144 6.20 4.65 -8.94
CA GLU A 144 5.26 5.75 -8.80
C GLU A 144 3.99 5.41 -9.59
N PHE A 145 2.81 5.65 -9.01
CA PHE A 145 1.52 5.63 -9.69
C PHE A 145 0.98 7.05 -9.82
N PHE A 146 0.42 7.38 -10.98
CA PHE A 146 -0.09 8.71 -11.34
C PHE A 146 -1.29 8.61 -12.31
N LYS A 147 -2.00 9.72 -12.52
CA LYS A 147 -3.18 9.81 -13.37
C LYS A 147 -2.85 9.80 -14.87
#